data_AF-A0A5K0UVF5-F1
#
_entry.id   AF-A0A5K0UVF5-F1
#
_cell.length_a   1.000
_cell.length_b   1.000
_cell.length_c   1.000
_cell.angle_alpha   90.00
_cell.angle_beta   90.00
_cell.angle_gamma   90.00
#
_symmetry.space_group_name_H-M   'P 1'
#
loop_
_entity.id
_entity.type
_entity.pdbx_description
1 polymer ?
#
loop_
_entity_poly.entity_id
_entity_poly.type
_entity_poly.pdbx_seq_one_letter_code
_entity_poly.pdbx_strand_id
1 'polypeptide(L)' 'MGILPTKGILLHGPPGTGKTSLACACVHHAGVNVFCINGPEVVSQYYGESEQALHAIFETARQAAPSV' A
#
# COMPACT_ATOMS: atom_id res chain seq x y z
N MET A 1 17.46 -0.20 -22.38
CA MET A 1 16.80 0.20 -21.11
C MET A 1 16.66 -1.04 -20.24
N GLY A 2 17.67 -1.36 -19.43
CA GLY A 2 17.83 -2.65 -18.74
C GLY A 2 17.66 -2.60 -17.22
N ILE A 3 16.90 -1.64 -16.71
CA ILE A 3 16.63 -1.48 -15.27
C ILE A 3 15.18 -1.83 -15.00
N LEU A 4 14.97 -2.71 -14.02
CA LEU A 4 13.64 -3.07 -13.54
C LEU A 4 13.03 -1.88 -12.77
N PRO A 5 11.74 -1.57 -12.95
CA PRO A 5 11.08 -0.54 -12.16
C PRO A 5 11.08 -0.91 -10.68
N THR A 6 11.22 0.10 -9.82
CA THR A 6 11.13 -0.03 -8.36
C THR A 6 9.76 -0.56 -7.94
N LYS A 7 9.75 -1.57 -7.06
CA LYS A 7 8.52 -2.24 -6.60
C LYS A 7 7.85 -1.59 -5.38
N GLY A 8 8.49 -0.60 -4.76
CA GLY A 8 7.97 0.05 -3.56
C GLY A 8 8.85 1.20 -3.09
N ILE A 9 8.28 2.03 -2.21
CA ILE A 9 8.91 3.21 -1.61
C ILE A 9 8.70 3.17 -0.10
N LEU A 10 9.71 3.56 0.68
CA LEU A 10 9.61 3.74 2.13
C LEU A 10 9.69 5.23 2.47
N LEU A 11 8.64 5.78 3.07
CA LEU A 11 8.63 7.15 3.60
C LEU A 11 8.93 7.12 5.10
N HIS A 12 10.08 7.66 5.51
CA HIS A 12 10.49 7.70 6.93
C HIS A 12 10.84 9.13 7.38
N GLY A 13 10.74 9.39 8.70
CA GLY A 13 11.10 10.67 9.31
C GLY A 13 10.19 11.05 10.49
N PRO A 14 10.52 12.13 11.23
CA PRO A 14 9.76 12.60 12.39
C PRO A 14 8.26 12.79 12.12
N PRO A 15 7.38 12.70 13.14
CA PRO A 15 5.95 12.99 12.95
C PRO A 15 5.75 14.43 12.42
N GLY A 16 4.72 14.63 11.60
CA GLY A 16 4.41 15.96 11.04
C GLY A 16 5.15 16.36 9.76
N THR A 17 6.08 15.56 9.22
CA THR A 17 6.81 15.87 7.96
C THR A 17 6.01 15.62 6.67
N GLY A 18 4.70 15.41 6.75
CA GLY A 18 3.84 15.29 5.56
C GLY A 18 3.90 13.97 4.80
N LYS A 19 4.54 12.90 5.33
CA LYS A 19 4.67 11.59 4.67
C LYS A 19 3.35 11.03 4.13
N THR A 20 2.33 10.97 4.98
CA THR A 20 0.99 10.48 4.61
C THR A 20 0.31 11.39 3.60
N SER A 21 0.44 12.71 3.78
CA SER A 21 -0.13 13.71 2.87
C SER A 21 0.49 13.60 1.47
N LEU A 22 1.82 13.43 1.40
CA LEU A 22 2.55 13.24 0.16
C LEU A 22 2.08 11.98 -0.58
N ALA A 23 1.97 10.85 0.14
CA ALA A 23 1.49 9.60 -0.45
C ALA A 23 0.07 9.78 -1.04
N CYS A 24 -0.87 10.34 -0.27
CA CYS A 24 -2.24 10.59 -0.72
C CYS A 24 -2.29 11.55 -1.92
N ALA A 25 -1.51 12.63 -1.89
CA ALA A 25 -1.45 13.60 -2.99
C ALA A 25 -0.90 12.97 -4.27
N CYS A 26 0.16 12.17 -4.18
CA CYS A 26 0.74 11.46 -5.32
C CYS A 26 -0.28 10.52 -5.97
N VAL A 27 -1.01 9.73 -5.18
CA VAL A 27 -1.99 8.81 -5.77
C VAL A 27 -3.17 9.56 -6.39
N HIS A 28 -3.67 10.59 -5.70
CA HIS A 28 -4.75 11.41 -6.24
C HIS A 28 -4.37 12.06 -7.58
N HIS A 29 -3.14 12.57 -7.70
CA HIS A 29 -2.63 13.11 -8.96
C HIS A 29 -2.40 12.04 -10.04
N ALA A 30 -2.00 10.83 -9.66
CA ALA A 30 -1.74 9.74 -10.60
C ALA A 30 -3.02 9.07 -11.14
N GLY A 31 -4.17 9.26 -10.47
CA GLY A 31 -5.44 8.67 -10.89
C GLY A 31 -5.44 7.13 -10.83
N VAL A 32 -4.67 6.54 -9.92
CA VAL A 32 -4.57 5.09 -9.73
C VAL A 32 -5.38 4.65 -8.51
N ASN A 33 -5.78 3.38 -8.48
CA ASN A 33 -6.55 2.84 -7.36
C ASN A 33 -5.68 2.76 -6.09
N VAL A 34 -6.21 3.19 -4.94
CA VAL A 34 -5.51 3.17 -3.64
C VAL A 34 -6.04 2.03 -2.79
N PHE A 35 -5.14 1.22 -2.24
CA PHE A 35 -5.41 0.23 -1.20
C PHE A 35 -4.64 0.61 0.06
N CYS A 36 -5.31 1.29 1.00
CA CYS A 36 -4.73 1.63 2.30
C CYS A 36 -4.84 0.44 3.24
N ILE A 37 -3.70 -0.05 3.75
CA ILE A 37 -3.65 -1.10 4.77
C ILE A 37 -2.99 -0.52 6.01
N ASN A 38 -3.75 -0.39 7.11
CA ASN A 38 -3.17 -0.03 8.40
C ASN A 38 -2.71 -1.31 9.12
N GLY A 39 -1.45 -1.33 9.58
CA GLY A 39 -0.88 -2.49 10.27
C GLY A 39 -1.77 -3.08 11.38
N PRO A 40 -2.35 -2.26 12.28
CA PRO A 40 -3.25 -2.76 13.32
C PRO A 40 -4.55 -3.38 12.80
N GLU A 41 -5.05 -2.98 11.63
CA GLU A 41 -6.32 -3.49 11.08
C GLU A 41 -6.19 -4.90 10.50
N VAL A 42 -4.98 -5.28 10.10
CA VAL A 42 -4.70 -6.59 9.50
C VAL A 42 -4.29 -7.63 10.54
N VAL A 43 -3.84 -7.21 11.73
CA VAL A 43 -3.37 -8.13 12.78
C VAL A 43 -4.57 -8.77 13.50
N SER A 44 -4.75 -10.09 13.31
CA SER A 44 -5.73 -10.91 14.00
C SER A 44 -5.07 -11.67 15.15
N GLN A 45 -5.85 -11.98 16.18
CA GLN A 45 -5.44 -12.86 17.28
C GLN A 45 -5.45 -14.34 16.87
N TYR A 46 -6.10 -14.68 15.76
CA TYR A 46 -6.20 -16.03 15.24
C TYR A 46 -5.14 -16.29 14.17
N TYR A 47 -4.42 -17.41 14.33
CA TYR A 47 -3.31 -17.77 13.45
C TYR A 47 -3.80 -17.98 12.01
N GLY A 48 -3.18 -17.28 11.04
CA GLY A 48 -3.46 -17.44 9.61
C GLY A 48 -4.53 -16.51 9.02
N GLU A 49 -5.34 -15.85 9.84
CA GLU A 49 -6.38 -14.93 9.33
C GLU A 49 -5.78 -13.66 8.73
N SER A 50 -4.73 -13.12 9.36
CA SER A 50 -4.01 -11.93 8.88
C SER A 50 -3.42 -12.15 7.48
N GLU A 51 -2.80 -13.31 7.26
CA GLU A 51 -2.20 -13.68 5.99
C GLU A 51 -3.26 -13.86 4.90
N GLN A 52 -4.41 -14.48 5.22
CA GLN A 52 -5.51 -14.62 4.28
C GLN A 52 -6.10 -13.27 3.88
N ALA A 53 -6.31 -12.36 4.85
CA ALA A 53 -6.80 -11.02 4.60
C ALA A 53 -5.83 -10.23 3.70
N LEU A 54 -4.53 -10.25 4.00
CA LEU A 54 -3.50 -9.62 3.16
C LEU A 54 -3.52 -10.19 1.74
N HIS A 55 -3.58 -11.51 1.61
CA HIS A 55 -3.57 -12.16 0.31
C HIS A 55 -4.77 -11.73 -0.55
N ALA A 56 -5.96 -11.70 0.04
CA ALA A 56 -7.18 -11.25 -0.64
C ALA A 56 -7.09 -9.78 -1.09
N ILE A 57 -6.52 -8.90 -0.25
CA ILE A 57 -6.31 -7.49 -0.59
C ILE A 57 -5.35 -7.36 -1.79
N PHE A 58 -4.21 -8.07 -1.76
CA PHE A 58 -3.23 -8.02 -2.86
C PHE A 58 -3.78 -8.60 -4.17
N GLU A 59 -4.59 -9.66 -4.12
CA GLU A 59 -5.26 -10.19 -5.32
C GLU A 59 -6.25 -9.18 -5.90
N THR A 60 -7.03 -8.52 -5.06
CA THR A 60 -7.96 -7.45 -5.48
C THR A 60 -7.21 -6.27 -6.11
N ALA A 61 -6.11 -5.85 -5.48
CA ALA A 61 -5.27 -4.78 -6.02
C ALA A 61 -4.69 -5.14 -7.39
N ARG A 62 -4.21 -6.38 -7.55
CA ARG A 62 -3.67 -6.88 -8.82
C ARG A 62 -4.72 -6.84 -9.95
N GLN A 63 -5.97 -7.18 -9.64
CA GLN A 63 -7.08 -7.12 -10.60
C GLN A 63 -7.48 -5.67 -10.94
N ALA A 64 -7.29 -4.74 -10.00
CA ALA A 64 -7.59 -3.32 -10.16
C ALA A 64 -6.42 -2.49 -10.72
N ALA A 65 -5.45 -3.11 -11.39
CA ALA A 65 -4.30 -2.38 -11.95
C ALA A 65 -4.76 -1.30 -12.96
N PRO A 66 -4.16 -0.09 -12.95
CA PRO A 66 -3.05 0.36 -12.09
C PRO A 66 -3.50 0.71 -10.66
N SER A 67 -2.77 0.21 -9.66
CA SER A 67 -3.08 0.41 -8.24
C SER A 67 -1.82 0.56 -7.37
N VAL A 68 -1.97 1.17 -6.20
CA VAL A 68 -0.97 1.33 -5.13
C VAL A 68 -1.53 0.84 -3.81
#